data_AF-A0A4D5RYB4-F1
#
_entry.id   AF-A0A4D5RYB4-F1
#
_cell.length_a   1.000
_cell.length_b   1.000
_cell.length_c   1.000
_cell.angle_alpha   90.00
_cell.angle_beta   90.00
_cell.angle_gamma   90.00
#
_symmetry.space_group_name_H-M   'P 1'
#
loop_
_entity.id
_entity.type
_entity.pdbx_description
1 polymer ?
#
loop_
_entity_poly.entity_id
_entity_poly.type
_entity_poly.pdbx_seq_one_letter_code
_entity_poly.pdbx_strand_id
1 'polypeptide(L)'
;RSKNESKKVFIWELWKLNAKLLKDENFMDRVQAAVEQMKNEDKSVAYGHKWEVFKQAIKMTALERASAIKYEEKKNEKLMRSNLQAMVEEECRLPGAFKDDILSLKEKLELLDRERYRGALIRARAVRLIAGEAPTKRALGMEKKHARHNEIAEIEKDGTVTSDSVEIERAFFDYYSKLFSYNPVNVEGFKSEFLFRMPRLDDTTKSALEGPITCEDVKTAIEALNPGKSPGPDGLSAGFYKAFKNILSPFLANVFNEAFDLNILPPSFLTSHTVLIPKTQDAVKLRHVASYRPISLTNVDYKILMKILASRLQSVITKIVGSHQTCGIKGRTIYTNIHKARSVLECCDAMQSCVAMLQVDLEKAFDRVPHDVLLSVLDHINVGSVIREGVRMAYSGCSTRLIVNKSVGKRVHVQRSVRQGCPLSPLLFCIYIESFCLSIINNSKISGFRLHSSEVRVLAYADDIAMFCANLESVVEAVDTVKRFCGVSGSAVNWNKCLGFWHGDWGVTPSMFANIRWVSTPTKYLGVPLEYYRDSEPYWRSQVGELRDKAEKWRGW
;
A
#
# COMPACT_ATOMS: atom_id res chain seq x y z
N ARG A 1 12.76 -19.45 37.19
CA ARG A 1 12.89 -17.97 37.32
C ARG A 1 13.57 -17.51 36.03
N SER A 2 13.03 -16.70 35.11
CA SER A 2 12.22 -15.48 35.23
C SER A 2 10.93 -15.53 34.40
N LYS A 3 9.77 -15.48 35.07
CA LYS A 3 8.53 -14.96 34.49
C LYS A 3 8.65 -13.44 34.48
N ASN A 4 9.18 -12.88 33.40
CA ASN A 4 8.96 -11.48 33.07
C ASN A 4 8.31 -11.42 31.69
N GLU A 5 7.11 -12.00 31.58
CA GLU A 5 6.19 -11.55 30.54
C GLU A 5 5.81 -10.12 30.90
N SER A 6 6.51 -9.15 30.32
CA SER A 6 6.13 -7.74 30.40
C SER A 6 4.63 -7.66 30.12
N LYS A 7 3.83 -7.21 31.10
CA LYS A 7 2.39 -6.98 30.90
C LYS A 7 2.27 -6.13 29.64
N LYS A 8 1.69 -6.69 28.56
CA LYS A 8 1.42 -5.93 27.33
C LYS A 8 0.51 -4.77 27.71
N VAL A 9 1.07 -3.57 27.82
CA VAL A 9 0.32 -2.34 28.08
C VAL A 9 -0.62 -2.12 26.89
N PHE A 10 -1.89 -1.84 27.17
CA PHE A 10 -2.85 -1.53 26.12
C PHE A 10 -2.56 -0.13 25.58
N ILE A 11 -2.23 -0.04 24.29
CA ILE A 11 -1.92 1.24 23.63
C ILE A 11 -3.18 1.71 22.92
N TRP A 12 -3.83 2.73 23.48
CA TRP A 12 -5.08 3.31 22.98
C TRP A 12 -5.01 3.78 21.52
N GLU A 13 -3.85 4.29 21.12
CA GLU A 13 -3.60 4.81 19.78
C GLU A 13 -3.43 3.71 18.73
N LEU A 14 -3.08 2.49 19.14
CA LEU A 14 -2.93 1.33 18.24
C LEU A 14 -4.12 0.38 18.32
N TRP A 15 -5.23 0.82 18.92
CA TRP A 15 -6.45 0.03 19.02
C TRP A 15 -6.98 -0.36 17.63
N LYS A 16 -7.48 -1.59 17.54
CA LYS A 16 -8.15 -2.12 16.36
C LYS A 16 -9.33 -2.94 16.82
N LEU A 17 -10.46 -2.80 16.13
CA LEU A 17 -11.65 -3.60 16.40
C LEU A 17 -11.32 -5.09 16.29
N ASN A 18 -11.66 -5.85 17.33
CA ASN A 18 -11.55 -7.30 17.29
C ASN A 18 -12.64 -7.85 16.36
N ALA A 19 -12.24 -8.42 15.23
CA ALA A 19 -13.17 -8.96 14.24
C ALA A 19 -14.10 -10.07 14.79
N LYS A 20 -13.76 -10.72 15.92
CA LYS A 20 -14.65 -11.67 16.59
C LYS A 20 -15.96 -11.01 17.07
N LEU A 21 -15.93 -9.73 17.43
CA LEU A 21 -17.12 -9.00 17.88
C LEU A 21 -18.20 -8.89 16.79
N LEU A 22 -17.82 -9.01 15.50
CA LEU A 22 -18.78 -9.02 14.40
C LEU A 22 -19.62 -10.31 14.34
N LYS A 23 -19.38 -11.25 15.24
CA LYS A 23 -20.19 -12.46 15.46
C LYS A 23 -20.92 -12.45 16.81
N ASP A 24 -20.73 -11.40 17.61
CA ASP A 24 -21.34 -11.27 18.92
C ASP A 24 -22.64 -10.48 18.80
N GLU A 25 -23.79 -11.13 19.03
CA GLU A 25 -25.11 -10.52 18.84
C GLU A 25 -25.28 -9.25 19.68
N ASN A 26 -24.83 -9.27 20.94
CA ASN A 26 -24.92 -8.10 21.82
C ASN A 26 -24.16 -6.89 21.25
N PHE A 27 -22.95 -7.10 20.72
CA PHE A 27 -22.21 -6.05 20.03
C PHE A 27 -22.95 -5.54 18.80
N MET A 28 -23.46 -6.46 17.95
CA MET A 28 -24.19 -6.11 16.73
C MET A 28 -25.43 -5.26 17.03
N ASP A 29 -26.22 -5.64 18.03
CA ASP A 29 -27.42 -4.91 18.46
C ASP A 29 -27.07 -3.52 18.99
N ARG A 30 -26.01 -3.41 19.81
CA ARG A 30 -25.54 -2.10 20.31
C ARG A 30 -25.07 -1.19 19.17
N VAL A 31 -24.44 -1.73 18.13
CA VAL A 31 -24.07 -0.93 16.95
C VAL A 31 -25.32 -0.46 16.21
N GLN A 32 -26.31 -1.34 16.03
CA GLN A 32 -27.55 -0.97 15.36
C GLN A 32 -28.32 0.11 16.14
N ALA A 33 -28.41 -0.01 17.46
CA ALA A 33 -28.99 1.00 18.33
C ALA A 33 -28.25 2.34 18.23
N ALA A 34 -26.91 2.32 18.21
CA ALA A 34 -26.10 3.53 18.03
C ALA A 34 -26.32 4.19 16.66
N VAL A 35 -26.55 3.41 15.60
CA VAL A 35 -26.89 3.95 14.28
C VAL A 35 -28.26 4.63 14.30
N GLU A 36 -29.27 4.02 14.94
CA GLU A 36 -30.60 4.64 15.06
C GLU A 36 -30.57 5.92 15.92
N GLN A 37 -29.80 5.92 17.00
CA GLN A 37 -29.56 7.13 17.80
C GLN A 37 -28.94 8.25 16.95
N MET A 38 -27.87 7.95 16.21
CA MET A 38 -27.19 8.91 15.33
C MET A 38 -28.13 9.48 14.26
N LYS A 39 -29.07 8.69 13.73
CA LYS A 39 -30.08 9.16 12.75
C LYS A 39 -31.13 10.09 13.38
N ASN A 40 -31.49 9.85 14.63
CA ASN A 40 -32.52 10.60 15.35
C ASN A 40 -31.98 11.87 16.04
N GLU A 41 -30.67 12.07 16.08
CA GLU A 41 -30.06 13.32 16.54
C GLU A 41 -30.52 14.52 15.71
N ASP A 42 -30.56 15.69 16.36
CA ASP A 42 -31.04 16.96 15.79
C ASP A 42 -30.47 17.22 14.39
N LYS A 43 -31.36 17.55 13.44
CA LYS A 43 -31.01 17.88 12.05
C LYS A 43 -30.13 19.12 11.92
N SER A 44 -30.09 19.98 12.94
CA SER A 44 -29.20 21.15 12.98
C SER A 44 -27.71 20.77 13.09
N VAL A 45 -27.40 19.56 13.59
CA VAL A 45 -26.03 19.09 13.77
C VAL A 45 -25.51 18.47 12.48
N ALA A 46 -24.32 18.91 12.06
CA ALA A 46 -23.63 18.44 10.86
C ALA A 46 -23.40 16.91 10.87
N TYR A 47 -23.65 16.24 9.74
CA TYR A 47 -23.46 14.80 9.57
C TYR A 47 -22.03 14.35 9.90
N GLY A 48 -21.02 15.13 9.51
CA GLY A 48 -19.63 14.86 9.83
C GLY A 48 -19.35 14.83 11.33
N HIS A 49 -19.99 15.70 12.12
CA HIS A 49 -19.85 15.71 13.57
C HIS A 49 -20.49 14.46 14.20
N LYS A 50 -21.74 14.16 13.82
CA LYS A 50 -22.45 12.95 14.25
C LYS A 50 -21.65 11.69 13.96
N TRP A 51 -21.02 11.63 12.79
CA TRP A 51 -20.17 10.51 12.38
C TRP A 51 -18.95 10.32 13.29
N GLU A 52 -18.26 11.38 13.69
CA GLU A 52 -17.11 11.29 14.60
C GLU A 52 -17.53 10.81 16.00
N VAL A 53 -18.64 11.35 16.52
CA VAL A 53 -19.21 10.92 17.81
C VAL A 53 -19.60 9.44 17.77
N PHE A 54 -20.29 9.02 16.70
CA PHE A 54 -20.66 7.62 16.48
C PHE A 54 -19.44 6.70 16.50
N LYS A 55 -18.38 7.01 15.75
CA LYS A 55 -17.17 6.17 15.72
C LYS A 55 -16.53 6.02 17.09
N GLN A 56 -16.51 7.10 17.88
CA GLN A 56 -15.98 7.05 19.23
C GLN A 56 -16.86 6.19 20.16
N ALA A 57 -18.18 6.30 20.05
CA ALA A 57 -19.10 5.44 20.80
C ALA A 57 -18.89 3.96 20.45
N ILE A 58 -18.78 3.60 19.16
CA ILE A 58 -18.50 2.24 18.72
C ILE A 58 -17.16 1.72 19.26
N LYS A 59 -16.11 2.56 19.25
CA LYS A 59 -14.80 2.21 19.83
C LYS A 59 -14.92 1.86 21.32
N MET A 60 -15.66 2.66 22.10
CA MET A 60 -15.86 2.41 23.53
C MET A 60 -16.68 1.14 23.77
N THR A 61 -17.80 0.97 23.06
CA THR A 61 -18.64 -0.24 23.14
C THR A 61 -17.84 -1.51 22.80
N ALA A 62 -17.01 -1.45 21.76
CA ALA A 62 -16.17 -2.56 21.37
C ALA A 62 -15.11 -2.90 22.42
N LEU A 63 -14.50 -1.90 23.05
CA LEU A 63 -13.51 -2.09 24.11
C LEU A 63 -14.10 -2.72 25.36
N GLU A 64 -15.26 -2.23 25.80
CA GLU A 64 -16.01 -2.79 26.92
C GLU A 64 -16.36 -4.25 26.63
N ARG A 65 -17.00 -4.53 25.48
CA ARG A 65 -17.45 -5.88 25.13
C ARG A 65 -16.29 -6.86 24.94
N ALA A 66 -15.21 -6.46 24.26
CA ALA A 66 -14.03 -7.29 24.10
C ALA A 66 -13.37 -7.62 25.45
N SER A 67 -13.37 -6.67 26.39
CA SER A 67 -12.82 -6.87 27.73
C SER A 67 -13.66 -7.86 28.54
N ALA A 68 -14.99 -7.73 28.48
CA ALA A 68 -15.92 -8.66 29.12
C ALA A 68 -15.78 -10.09 28.60
N ILE A 69 -15.80 -10.28 27.26
CA ILE A 69 -15.64 -11.60 26.63
C ILE A 69 -14.29 -12.22 27.03
N LYS A 70 -13.20 -11.45 26.97
CA LYS A 70 -11.87 -11.94 27.33
C LYS A 70 -11.77 -12.33 28.81
N TYR A 71 -12.44 -11.60 29.70
CA TYR A 71 -12.50 -11.94 31.12
C TYR A 71 -13.21 -13.28 31.34
N GLU A 72 -14.36 -13.46 30.69
CA GLU A 72 -15.15 -14.68 30.75
C GLU A 72 -14.42 -15.90 30.14
N GLU A 73 -13.83 -15.75 28.94
CA GLU A 73 -12.99 -16.78 28.31
C GLU A 73 -11.87 -17.22 29.25
N LYS A 74 -11.18 -16.28 29.92
CA LYS A 74 -10.08 -16.59 30.84
C LYS A 74 -10.57 -17.28 32.11
N LYS A 75 -11.73 -16.88 32.65
CA LYS A 75 -12.36 -17.53 33.80
C LYS A 75 -12.73 -18.97 33.46
N ASN A 76 -13.35 -19.19 32.31
CA ASN A 76 -13.77 -20.49 31.82
C ASN A 76 -12.56 -21.39 31.52
N GLU A 77 -11.52 -20.89 30.85
CA GLU A 77 -10.27 -21.63 30.61
C GLU A 77 -9.63 -22.08 31.93
N LYS A 78 -9.59 -21.19 32.94
CA LYS A 78 -9.03 -21.53 34.26
C LYS A 78 -9.84 -22.63 34.96
N LEU A 79 -11.17 -22.53 34.91
CA LEU A 79 -12.06 -23.54 35.49
C LEU A 79 -11.90 -24.90 34.79
N MET A 80 -11.90 -24.93 33.45
CA MET A 80 -11.71 -26.15 32.68
C MET A 80 -10.37 -26.83 32.97
N ARG A 81 -9.28 -26.05 33.10
CA ARG A 81 -7.96 -26.59 33.47
C ARG A 81 -7.94 -27.17 34.89
N SER A 82 -8.61 -26.50 35.84
CA SER A 82 -8.73 -26.98 37.22
C SER A 82 -9.53 -28.29 37.29
N ASN A 83 -10.66 -28.36 36.58
CA ASN A 83 -11.50 -29.55 36.53
C ASN A 83 -10.78 -30.71 35.85
N LEU A 84 -10.06 -30.45 34.75
CA LEU A 84 -9.25 -31.46 34.07
C LEU A 84 -8.18 -32.04 35.01
N GLN A 85 -7.52 -31.18 35.81
CA GLN A 85 -6.52 -31.64 36.76
C GLN A 85 -7.15 -32.54 37.84
N ALA A 86 -8.27 -32.10 38.45
CA ALA A 86 -8.97 -32.90 39.45
C ALA A 86 -9.48 -34.25 38.90
N MET A 87 -10.03 -34.26 37.68
CA MET A 87 -10.51 -35.49 37.04
C MET A 87 -9.37 -36.45 36.70
N VAL A 88 -8.21 -35.95 36.25
CA VAL A 88 -7.02 -36.80 36.02
C VAL A 88 -6.51 -37.40 37.32
N GLU A 89 -6.52 -36.63 38.42
CA GLU A 89 -6.14 -37.13 39.75
C GLU A 89 -7.10 -38.23 40.24
N GLU A 90 -8.41 -38.09 40.00
CA GLU A 90 -9.40 -39.13 40.33
C GLU A 90 -9.35 -40.34 39.40
N GLU A 91 -9.07 -40.17 38.11
CA GLU A 91 -8.86 -41.29 37.17
C GLU A 91 -7.64 -42.13 37.56
N CYS A 92 -6.60 -41.52 38.15
CA CYS A 92 -5.48 -42.26 38.73
C CYS A 92 -5.88 -43.12 39.94
N ARG A 93 -6.94 -42.73 40.67
CA ARG A 93 -7.49 -43.48 41.81
C ARG A 93 -8.51 -44.53 41.38
N LEU A 94 -9.32 -44.22 40.35
CA LEU A 94 -10.40 -45.05 39.82
C LEU A 94 -10.29 -45.14 38.28
N PRO A 95 -9.48 -46.07 37.75
CA PRO A 95 -9.27 -46.20 36.31
C PRO A 95 -10.57 -46.47 35.56
N GLY A 96 -10.86 -45.66 34.54
CA GLY A 96 -12.00 -45.79 33.63
C GLY A 96 -13.24 -44.97 34.01
N ALA A 97 -13.30 -44.36 35.21
CA ALA A 97 -14.49 -43.66 35.69
C ALA A 97 -14.73 -42.29 35.03
N PHE A 98 -13.67 -41.59 34.63
CA PHE A 98 -13.73 -40.21 34.13
C PHE A 98 -13.11 -40.05 32.73
N LYS A 99 -12.83 -41.17 32.05
CA LYS A 99 -12.15 -41.18 30.75
C LYS A 99 -12.82 -40.29 29.70
N ASP A 100 -14.14 -40.39 29.56
CA ASP A 100 -14.91 -39.64 28.55
C ASP A 100 -14.99 -38.15 28.88
N ASP A 101 -15.14 -37.79 30.16
CA ASP A 101 -15.14 -36.39 30.63
C ASP A 101 -13.77 -35.73 30.41
N ILE A 102 -12.68 -36.46 30.69
CA ILE A 102 -11.30 -36.01 30.44
C ILE A 102 -11.09 -35.77 28.94
N LEU A 103 -11.55 -36.69 28.08
CA LEU A 103 -11.49 -36.54 26.63
C LEU A 103 -12.26 -35.29 26.17
N SER A 104 -13.50 -35.12 26.63
CA SER A 104 -14.33 -33.95 26.30
C SER A 104 -13.70 -32.63 26.73
N LEU A 105 -13.13 -32.56 27.94
CA LEU A 105 -12.45 -31.35 28.43
C LEU A 105 -11.17 -31.05 27.65
N LYS A 106 -10.40 -32.09 27.29
CA LYS A 106 -9.21 -31.93 26.45
C LYS A 106 -9.57 -31.39 25.08
N GLU A 107 -10.60 -31.91 24.43
CA GLU A 107 -11.08 -31.41 23.14
C GLU A 107 -11.51 -29.94 23.20
N LYS A 108 -12.25 -29.54 24.24
CA LYS A 108 -12.65 -28.13 24.44
C LYS A 108 -11.44 -27.21 24.63
N LEU A 109 -10.45 -27.62 25.41
CA LEU A 109 -9.21 -26.85 25.59
C LEU A 109 -8.39 -26.79 24.29
N GLU A 110 -8.36 -27.87 23.52
CA GLU A 110 -7.67 -27.90 22.24
C GLU A 110 -8.32 -26.95 21.24
N LEU A 111 -9.64 -26.85 21.22
CA LEU A 111 -10.37 -25.88 20.39
C LEU A 111 -9.96 -24.43 20.72
N LEU A 112 -9.86 -24.08 22.01
CA LEU A 112 -9.39 -22.76 22.46
C LEU A 112 -7.94 -22.50 22.01
N ASP A 113 -7.07 -23.49 22.12
CA ASP A 113 -5.67 -23.36 21.69
C ASP A 113 -5.56 -23.25 20.15
N ARG A 114 -6.37 -24.00 19.38
CA ARG A 114 -6.44 -23.88 17.92
C ARG A 114 -6.84 -22.47 17.50
N GLU A 115 -7.80 -21.84 18.17
CA GLU A 115 -8.15 -20.44 17.90
C GLU A 115 -6.99 -19.47 18.21
N ARG A 116 -6.31 -19.66 19.34
CA ARG A 116 -5.14 -18.88 19.73
C ARG A 116 -4.03 -18.98 18.68
N TYR A 117 -3.77 -20.19 18.19
CA TYR A 117 -2.79 -20.47 17.13
C TYR A 117 -3.20 -19.85 15.80
N ARG A 118 -4.49 -19.92 15.43
CA ARG A 118 -5.01 -19.25 14.23
C ARG A 118 -4.77 -17.74 14.27
N GLY A 119 -5.00 -17.10 15.42
CA GLY A 119 -4.68 -15.69 15.61
C GLY A 119 -3.18 -15.38 15.44
N ALA A 120 -2.31 -16.28 15.91
CA ALA A 120 -0.86 -16.13 15.74
C ALA A 120 -0.44 -16.25 14.26
N LEU A 121 -1.05 -17.14 13.48
CA LEU A 121 -0.80 -17.24 12.03
C LEU A 121 -1.19 -15.99 11.26
N ILE A 122 -2.31 -15.35 11.63
CA ILE A 122 -2.74 -14.07 11.05
C ILE A 122 -1.67 -13.01 11.32
N ARG A 123 -1.19 -12.90 12.57
CA ARG A 123 -0.16 -11.93 12.96
C ARG A 123 1.22 -12.23 12.36
N ALA A 124 1.51 -13.50 12.07
CA ALA A 124 2.73 -13.94 11.39
C ALA A 124 2.68 -13.79 9.86
N ARG A 125 1.51 -13.41 9.28
CA ARG A 125 1.23 -13.45 7.83
C ARG A 125 1.46 -14.84 7.20
N ALA A 126 1.27 -15.91 7.98
CA ALA A 126 1.58 -17.29 7.59
C ALA A 126 0.33 -18.13 7.23
N VAL A 127 -0.86 -17.54 7.22
CA VAL A 127 -2.12 -18.27 6.96
C VAL A 127 -2.10 -19.02 5.63
N ARG A 128 -1.53 -18.43 4.57
CA ARG A 128 -1.43 -19.08 3.25
C ARG A 128 -0.45 -20.24 3.21
N LEU A 129 0.56 -20.24 4.09
CA LEU A 129 1.58 -21.29 4.14
C LEU A 129 1.00 -22.59 4.71
N ILE A 130 -0.03 -22.49 5.55
CA ILE A 130 -0.64 -23.60 6.30
C ILE A 130 -2.02 -23.93 5.70
N ALA A 131 -2.25 -23.61 4.42
CA ALA A 131 -3.56 -23.75 3.80
C ALA A 131 -4.04 -25.21 3.82
N GLY A 132 -4.97 -25.51 4.73
CA GLY A 132 -5.56 -26.85 4.92
C GLY A 132 -5.16 -27.57 6.20
N GLU A 133 -4.09 -27.14 6.89
CA GLU A 133 -3.63 -27.79 8.13
C GLU A 133 -4.21 -27.13 9.39
N ALA A 134 -4.37 -27.94 10.44
CA ALA A 134 -4.76 -27.44 11.75
C ALA A 134 -3.62 -26.60 12.36
N PRO A 135 -3.90 -25.39 12.86
CA PRO A 135 -2.86 -24.54 13.44
C PRO A 135 -2.33 -25.16 14.73
N THR A 136 -1.01 -25.25 14.85
CA THR A 136 -0.32 -25.81 16.04
C THR A 136 0.41 -24.74 16.84
N LYS A 137 0.96 -25.12 18.00
CA LYS A 137 1.79 -24.25 18.86
C LYS A 137 2.96 -23.58 18.11
N ARG A 138 3.43 -24.18 17.00
CA ARG A 138 4.46 -23.58 16.12
C ARG A 138 4.06 -22.21 15.59
N ALA A 139 2.76 -21.92 15.44
CA ALA A 139 2.23 -20.63 15.04
C ALA A 139 2.69 -19.49 15.97
N LEU A 140 2.81 -19.74 17.28
CA LEU A 140 3.32 -18.76 18.24
C LEU A 140 4.82 -18.46 18.01
N GLY A 141 5.59 -19.47 17.62
CA GLY A 141 7.00 -19.30 17.24
C GLY A 141 7.15 -18.49 15.95
N MET A 142 6.30 -18.76 14.96
CA MET A 142 6.24 -17.99 13.70
C MET A 142 5.88 -16.52 13.95
N GLU A 143 4.90 -16.25 14.82
CA GLU A 143 4.55 -14.89 15.23
C GLU A 143 5.74 -14.17 15.86
N LYS A 144 6.44 -14.81 16.81
CA LYS A 144 7.64 -14.22 17.44
C LYS A 144 8.76 -13.96 16.44
N LYS A 145 9.00 -14.88 15.50
CA LYS A 145 9.99 -14.71 14.42
C LYS A 145 9.63 -13.54 13.51
N HIS A 146 8.36 -13.44 13.11
CA HIS A 146 7.87 -12.33 12.28
C HIS A 146 7.96 -10.99 13.01
N ALA A 147 7.64 -10.95 14.30
CA ALA A 147 7.75 -9.74 15.12
C ALA A 147 9.20 -9.26 15.21
N ARG A 148 10.16 -10.16 15.47
CA ARG A 148 11.61 -9.83 15.51
C ARG A 148 12.15 -9.37 14.16
N HIS A 149 11.72 -10.00 13.07
CA HIS A 149 12.15 -9.60 11.73
C HIS A 149 11.71 -8.17 11.36
N ASN A 150 10.56 -7.73 11.87
CA ASN A 150 10.04 -6.39 11.61
C ASN A 150 10.48 -5.35 12.66
N GLU A 151 11.22 -5.79 13.69
CA GLU A 151 11.78 -4.89 14.69
C GLU A 151 13.00 -4.19 14.10
N ILE A 152 13.02 -2.88 14.24
CA ILE A 152 14.15 -2.05 13.82
C ILE A 152 15.09 -1.98 15.02
N ALA A 153 16.09 -2.86 15.04
CA ALA A 153 16.99 -3.02 16.17
C ALA A 153 18.12 -1.97 16.20
N GLU A 154 18.58 -1.55 15.03
CA GLU A 154 19.68 -0.60 14.89
C GLU A 154 19.49 0.25 13.65
N ILE A 155 20.03 1.47 13.69
CA ILE A 155 20.13 2.37 12.54
C ILE A 155 21.53 2.99 12.49
N GLU A 156 21.92 3.45 11.32
CA GLU A 156 23.11 4.27 11.14
C GLU A 156 22.70 5.74 11.01
N LYS A 157 23.27 6.58 11.87
CA LYS A 157 23.06 8.02 11.90
C LYS A 157 24.42 8.71 11.97
N ASP A 158 24.67 9.63 11.02
CA ASP A 158 25.91 10.42 10.96
C ASP A 158 27.19 9.56 11.02
N GLY A 159 27.17 8.38 10.38
CA GLY A 159 28.28 7.42 10.35
C GLY A 159 28.42 6.55 11.62
N THR A 160 27.56 6.73 12.62
CA THR A 160 27.56 5.93 13.86
C THR A 160 26.33 5.03 13.91
N VAL A 161 26.51 3.76 14.29
CA VAL A 161 25.39 2.83 14.50
C VAL A 161 24.86 2.98 15.92
N THR A 162 23.55 3.15 16.06
CA THR A 162 22.86 3.21 17.36
C THR A 162 21.75 2.17 17.43
N SER A 163 21.57 1.61 18.62
CA SER A 163 20.47 0.71 18.99
C SER A 163 19.53 1.34 20.02
N ASP A 164 19.70 2.63 20.33
CA ASP A 164 18.82 3.33 21.27
C ASP A 164 17.44 3.57 20.65
N SER A 165 16.38 3.16 21.34
CA SER A 165 15.02 3.25 20.81
C SER A 165 14.57 4.68 20.55
N VAL A 166 15.00 5.65 21.38
CA VAL A 166 14.62 7.06 21.25
C VAL A 166 15.33 7.68 20.05
N GLU A 167 16.61 7.36 19.86
CA GLU A 167 17.38 7.79 18.69
C GLU A 167 16.83 7.18 17.39
N ILE A 168 16.46 5.90 17.41
CA ILE A 168 15.80 5.23 16.27
C ILE A 168 14.51 5.99 15.91
N GLU A 169 13.60 6.18 16.87
CA GLU A 169 12.36 6.92 16.65
C GLU A 169 12.59 8.34 16.11
N ARG A 170 13.57 9.06 16.68
CA ARG A 170 13.94 10.41 16.25
C ARG A 170 14.46 10.44 14.82
N ALA A 171 15.36 9.53 14.44
CA ALA A 171 15.91 9.50 13.09
C ALA A 171 14.83 9.23 12.02
N PHE A 172 13.89 8.33 12.31
CA PHE A 172 12.73 8.12 11.43
C PHE A 172 11.84 9.37 11.36
N PHE A 173 11.55 10.00 12.50
CA PHE A 173 10.78 11.23 12.54
C PHE A 173 11.44 12.34 11.72
N ASP A 174 12.73 12.64 11.94
CA ASP A 174 13.46 13.69 11.25
C ASP A 174 13.48 13.46 9.74
N TYR A 175 13.79 12.23 9.31
CA TYR A 175 13.83 11.87 7.90
C TYR A 175 12.47 12.04 7.21
N TYR A 176 11.41 11.47 7.80
CA TYR A 176 10.07 11.50 7.18
C TYR A 176 9.39 12.86 7.31
N SER A 177 9.66 13.63 8.36
CA SER A 177 9.23 15.03 8.45
C SER A 177 9.84 15.87 7.33
N LYS A 178 11.13 15.69 7.02
CA LYS A 178 11.78 16.33 5.87
C LYS A 178 11.28 15.77 4.53
N LEU A 179 11.01 14.48 4.45
CA LEU A 179 10.48 13.87 3.22
C LEU A 179 9.08 14.41 2.90
N PHE A 180 8.21 14.61 3.89
CA PHE A 180 6.83 15.07 3.67
C PHE A 180 6.65 16.59 3.77
N SER A 181 7.68 17.35 4.15
CA SER A 181 7.62 18.80 4.18
C SER A 181 7.42 19.39 2.79
N TYR A 182 6.84 20.59 2.76
CA TYR A 182 6.75 21.38 1.54
C TYR A 182 8.16 21.62 0.97
N ASN A 183 8.27 21.52 -0.34
CA ASN A 183 9.46 21.90 -1.09
C ASN A 183 8.99 22.82 -2.20
N PRO A 184 9.47 24.07 -2.28
CA PRO A 184 9.09 24.98 -3.35
C PRO A 184 9.35 24.36 -4.72
N VAL A 185 8.36 24.42 -5.61
CA VAL A 185 8.45 23.89 -6.96
C VAL A 185 8.09 24.98 -7.96
N ASN A 186 8.79 25.02 -9.10
CA ASN A 186 8.48 25.93 -10.19
C ASN A 186 7.25 25.44 -10.97
N VAL A 187 6.06 25.66 -10.39
CA VAL A 187 4.78 25.24 -10.97
C VAL A 187 4.56 25.84 -12.35
N GLU A 188 4.91 27.11 -12.57
CA GLU A 188 4.76 27.76 -13.88
C GLU A 188 5.71 27.16 -14.93
N GLY A 189 6.95 26.85 -14.54
CA GLY A 189 7.88 26.08 -15.37
C GLY A 189 7.30 24.72 -15.76
N PHE A 190 6.76 23.98 -14.78
CA PHE A 190 6.08 22.70 -15.04
C PHE A 190 4.91 22.83 -16.02
N LYS A 191 4.05 23.83 -15.82
CA LYS A 191 2.91 24.09 -16.72
C LYS A 191 3.38 24.36 -18.15
N SER A 192 4.35 25.25 -18.31
CA SER A 192 4.85 25.67 -19.62
C SER A 192 5.52 24.53 -20.41
N GLU A 193 6.21 23.61 -19.71
CA GLU A 193 7.08 22.63 -20.37
C GLU A 193 6.45 21.23 -20.47
N PHE A 194 5.66 20.80 -19.49
CA PHE A 194 5.16 19.42 -19.39
C PHE A 194 3.64 19.31 -19.51
N LEU A 195 2.90 20.34 -19.12
CA LEU A 195 1.45 20.26 -19.04
C LEU A 195 0.75 20.44 -20.38
N PHE A 196 1.27 21.28 -21.28
CA PHE A 196 0.64 21.55 -22.58
C PHE A 196 0.43 20.31 -23.45
N ARG A 197 1.19 19.23 -23.20
CA ARG A 197 1.08 17.94 -23.92
C ARG A 197 0.00 17.02 -23.36
N MET A 198 -0.52 17.30 -22.16
CA MET A 198 -1.54 16.47 -21.53
C MET A 198 -2.89 16.63 -22.22
N PRO A 199 -3.65 15.54 -22.42
CA PRO A 199 -4.98 15.62 -22.98
C PRO A 199 -5.94 16.29 -22.00
N ARG A 200 -6.98 16.93 -22.55
CA ARG A 200 -8.06 17.54 -21.77
C ARG A 200 -9.36 16.80 -22.04
N LEU A 201 -10.08 16.43 -20.98
CA LEU A 201 -11.39 15.78 -21.10
C LEU A 201 -12.41 16.76 -21.67
N ASP A 202 -13.19 16.28 -22.64
CA ASP A 202 -14.39 16.96 -23.13
C ASP A 202 -15.49 17.00 -22.04
N ASP A 203 -16.41 17.95 -22.18
CA ASP A 203 -17.44 18.20 -21.15
C ASP A 203 -18.41 17.02 -20.99
N THR A 204 -18.67 16.27 -22.07
CA THR A 204 -19.49 15.04 -22.01
C THR A 204 -18.84 13.98 -21.13
N THR A 205 -17.53 13.78 -21.29
CA THR A 205 -16.76 12.83 -20.49
C THR A 205 -16.59 13.31 -19.05
N LYS A 206 -16.31 14.59 -18.86
CA LYS A 206 -16.22 15.21 -17.54
C LYS A 206 -17.50 15.01 -16.73
N SER A 207 -18.67 15.12 -17.37
CA SER A 207 -19.97 14.93 -16.72
C SER A 207 -20.11 13.56 -16.06
N ALA A 208 -19.41 12.52 -16.54
CA ALA A 208 -19.40 11.19 -15.92
C ALA A 208 -18.63 11.12 -14.58
N LEU A 209 -17.84 12.15 -14.26
CA LEU A 209 -17.09 12.26 -12.99
C LEU A 209 -17.83 13.09 -11.94
N GLU A 210 -18.79 13.89 -12.38
CA GLU A 210 -19.56 14.81 -11.54
C GLU A 210 -20.75 14.12 -10.86
N GLY A 211 -21.55 14.89 -10.14
CA GLY A 211 -22.75 14.43 -9.45
C GLY A 211 -22.51 14.01 -8.01
N PRO A 212 -23.57 13.98 -7.18
CA PRO A 212 -23.47 13.68 -5.76
C PRO A 212 -23.03 12.23 -5.53
N ILE A 213 -22.46 11.95 -4.35
CA ILE A 213 -22.13 10.60 -3.93
C ILE A 213 -23.40 9.89 -3.46
N THR A 214 -23.72 8.78 -4.09
CA THR A 214 -24.95 8.02 -3.79
C THR A 214 -24.72 6.96 -2.72
N CYS A 215 -25.81 6.48 -2.10
CA CYS A 215 -25.75 5.31 -1.20
C CYS A 215 -25.16 4.08 -1.90
N GLU A 216 -25.43 3.89 -3.19
CA GLU A 216 -24.94 2.75 -3.96
C GLU A 216 -23.44 2.84 -4.24
N ASP A 217 -22.92 4.05 -4.50
CA ASP A 217 -21.48 4.30 -4.59
C ASP A 217 -20.77 3.84 -3.30
N VAL A 218 -21.35 4.18 -2.14
CA VAL A 218 -20.81 3.82 -0.83
C VAL A 218 -20.85 2.30 -0.61
N LYS A 219 -21.98 1.64 -0.90
CA LYS A 219 -22.10 0.17 -0.79
C LYS A 219 -21.07 -0.54 -1.66
N THR A 220 -20.99 -0.15 -2.93
CA THR A 220 -20.04 -0.71 -3.91
C THR A 220 -18.60 -0.51 -3.44
N ALA A 221 -18.27 0.67 -2.93
CA ALA A 221 -16.94 0.96 -2.39
C ALA A 221 -16.61 0.09 -1.17
N ILE A 222 -17.54 -0.09 -0.23
CA ILE A 222 -17.37 -0.96 0.94
C ILE A 222 -17.12 -2.42 0.52
N GLU A 223 -17.89 -2.93 -0.45
CA GLU A 223 -17.74 -4.30 -0.95
C GLU A 223 -16.38 -4.55 -1.59
N ALA A 224 -15.86 -3.57 -2.33
CA ALA A 224 -14.57 -3.66 -2.99
C ALA A 224 -13.37 -3.66 -2.01
N LEU A 225 -13.55 -3.31 -0.73
CA LEU A 225 -12.47 -3.31 0.25
C LEU A 225 -12.12 -4.72 0.73
N ASN A 226 -10.84 -4.96 1.01
CA ASN A 226 -10.38 -6.23 1.55
C ASN A 226 -10.49 -6.23 3.09
N PRO A 227 -11.27 -7.14 3.70
CA PRO A 227 -11.51 -7.17 5.15
C PRO A 227 -10.26 -7.54 5.98
N GLY A 228 -9.26 -8.18 5.37
CA GLY A 228 -8.03 -8.62 6.06
C GLY A 228 -6.93 -7.56 6.16
N LYS A 229 -7.22 -6.29 5.85
CA LYS A 229 -6.25 -5.19 5.89
C LYS A 229 -6.35 -4.41 7.21
N SER A 230 -5.22 -3.85 7.66
CA SER A 230 -5.21 -3.03 8.87
C SER A 230 -5.98 -1.71 8.68
N PRO A 231 -6.77 -1.30 9.69
CA PRO A 231 -7.43 0.00 9.72
C PRO A 231 -6.45 1.14 10.02
N GLY A 232 -6.96 2.37 9.95
CA GLY A 232 -6.25 3.58 10.38
C GLY A 232 -6.34 3.82 11.89
N PRO A 233 -6.06 5.05 12.35
CA PRO A 233 -6.08 5.44 13.76
C PRO A 233 -7.41 5.19 14.50
N ASP A 234 -8.54 5.19 13.81
CA ASP A 234 -9.85 4.93 14.44
C ASP A 234 -10.03 3.45 14.85
N GLY A 235 -9.24 2.53 14.28
CA GLY A 235 -9.29 1.10 14.53
C GLY A 235 -10.46 0.36 13.88
N LEU A 236 -11.35 1.03 13.13
CA LEU A 236 -12.50 0.39 12.48
C LEU A 236 -12.09 -0.28 11.17
N SER A 237 -12.23 -1.60 11.10
CA SER A 237 -11.77 -2.40 9.96
C SER A 237 -12.78 -2.42 8.80
N ALA A 238 -12.34 -2.76 7.59
CA ALA A 238 -13.26 -2.99 6.47
C ALA A 238 -14.28 -4.11 6.75
N GLY A 239 -13.99 -5.05 7.66
CA GLY A 239 -14.97 -6.03 8.13
C GLY A 239 -16.15 -5.38 8.85
N PHE A 240 -15.92 -4.33 9.63
CA PHE A 240 -16.98 -3.57 10.30
C PHE A 240 -17.92 -2.92 9.29
N TYR A 241 -17.37 -2.16 8.34
CA TYR A 241 -18.17 -1.49 7.32
C TYR A 241 -18.93 -2.48 6.44
N LYS A 242 -18.37 -3.66 6.16
CA LYS A 242 -19.08 -4.73 5.44
C LYS A 242 -20.24 -5.31 6.23
N ALA A 243 -20.06 -5.54 7.53
CA ALA A 243 -21.10 -6.09 8.40
C ALA A 243 -22.31 -5.15 8.52
N PHE A 244 -22.07 -3.84 8.61
CA PHE A 244 -23.12 -2.82 8.78
C PHE A 244 -23.39 -2.01 7.51
N LYS A 245 -22.96 -2.50 6.34
CA LYS A 245 -23.00 -1.79 5.06
C LYS A 245 -24.37 -1.19 4.76
N ASN A 246 -25.44 -1.97 4.94
CA ASN A 246 -26.80 -1.55 4.56
C ASN A 246 -27.30 -0.37 5.40
N ILE A 247 -26.96 -0.32 6.69
CA ILE A 247 -27.43 0.72 7.61
C ILE A 247 -26.50 1.95 7.62
N LEU A 248 -25.19 1.77 7.37
CA LEU A 248 -24.21 2.87 7.37
C LEU A 248 -24.15 3.62 6.05
N SER A 249 -24.37 2.96 4.91
CA SER A 249 -24.16 3.57 3.59
C SER A 249 -24.99 4.82 3.32
N PRO A 250 -26.30 4.89 3.67
CA PRO A 250 -27.08 6.10 3.49
C PRO A 250 -26.51 7.29 4.27
N PHE A 251 -26.10 7.05 5.52
CA PHE A 251 -25.55 8.11 6.38
C PHE A 251 -24.18 8.58 5.90
N LEU A 252 -23.30 7.65 5.51
CA LEU A 252 -21.99 7.98 4.94
C LEU A 252 -22.10 8.78 3.64
N ALA A 253 -23.10 8.51 2.79
CA ALA A 253 -23.33 9.32 1.61
C ALA A 253 -23.63 10.79 2.00
N ASN A 254 -24.44 11.02 3.03
CA ASN A 254 -24.69 12.38 3.54
C ASN A 254 -23.43 13.03 4.12
N VAL A 255 -22.62 12.29 4.89
CA VAL A 255 -21.32 12.78 5.40
C VAL A 255 -20.41 13.22 4.25
N PHE A 256 -20.34 12.44 3.17
CA PHE A 256 -19.49 12.77 2.03
C PHE A 256 -20.02 13.96 1.25
N ASN A 257 -21.32 14.04 0.96
CA ASN A 257 -21.90 15.18 0.25
C ASN A 257 -21.80 16.46 1.08
N GLU A 258 -22.08 16.42 2.39
CA GLU A 258 -21.89 17.57 3.29
C GLU A 258 -20.43 18.04 3.28
N ALA A 259 -19.46 17.12 3.23
CA ALA A 259 -18.06 17.49 3.12
C ALA A 259 -17.74 18.24 1.81
N PHE A 260 -18.39 17.89 0.69
CA PHE A 260 -18.27 18.63 -0.56
C PHE A 260 -18.97 19.99 -0.51
N ASP A 261 -20.16 20.07 0.09
CA ASP A 261 -20.91 21.32 0.26
C ASP A 261 -20.11 22.33 1.10
N LEU A 262 -19.49 21.85 2.18
CA LEU A 262 -18.68 22.67 3.10
C LEU A 262 -17.22 22.81 2.65
N ASN A 263 -16.78 22.05 1.64
CA ASN A 263 -15.39 21.95 1.21
C ASN A 263 -14.40 21.55 2.33
N ILE A 264 -14.86 20.74 3.29
CA ILE A 264 -14.08 20.29 4.47
C ILE A 264 -14.42 18.83 4.80
N LEU A 265 -13.40 17.98 4.93
CA LEU A 265 -13.56 16.60 5.40
C LEU A 265 -13.64 16.52 6.94
N PRO A 266 -14.32 15.49 7.49
CA PRO A 266 -14.27 15.21 8.93
C PRO A 266 -12.82 15.09 9.44
N PRO A 267 -12.48 15.63 10.63
CA PRO A 267 -11.09 15.73 11.08
C PRO A 267 -10.31 14.41 11.10
N SER A 268 -10.97 13.29 11.43
CA SER A 268 -10.29 11.99 11.48
C SER A 268 -9.82 11.51 10.09
N PHE A 269 -10.43 11.97 8.99
CA PHE A 269 -10.06 11.60 7.62
C PHE A 269 -8.69 12.15 7.24
N LEU A 270 -8.27 13.25 7.89
CA LEU A 270 -7.00 13.93 7.69
C LEU A 270 -5.87 13.33 8.53
N THR A 271 -6.15 12.30 9.34
CA THR A 271 -5.19 11.62 10.19
C THR A 271 -4.90 10.21 9.72
N SER A 272 -3.65 9.79 9.84
CA SER A 272 -3.23 8.44 9.48
C SER A 272 -2.07 7.96 10.35
N HIS A 273 -1.82 6.66 10.31
CA HIS A 273 -0.57 6.08 10.82
C HIS A 273 0.30 5.63 9.66
N THR A 274 1.60 5.87 9.71
CA THR A 274 2.55 5.36 8.73
C THR A 274 3.34 4.22 9.33
N VAL A 275 3.18 3.02 8.77
CA VAL A 275 4.00 1.85 9.12
C VAL A 275 5.16 1.71 8.14
N LEU A 276 6.29 1.23 8.63
CA LEU A 276 7.52 1.11 7.86
C LEU A 276 7.74 -0.34 7.46
N ILE A 277 7.86 -0.60 6.15
CA ILE A 277 8.14 -1.93 5.61
C ILE A 277 9.57 -1.97 5.06
N PRO A 278 10.42 -2.90 5.52
CA PRO A 278 11.75 -3.12 4.94
C PRO A 278 11.69 -3.34 3.42
N LYS A 279 12.54 -2.65 2.65
CA LYS A 279 12.67 -2.87 1.19
C LYS A 279 13.53 -4.09 0.84
N THR A 280 14.37 -4.54 1.79
CA THR A 280 15.33 -5.62 1.63
C THR A 280 15.42 -6.44 2.93
N GLN A 281 16.05 -7.60 2.89
CA GLN A 281 16.40 -8.41 4.06
C GLN A 281 17.87 -8.23 4.49
N ASP A 282 18.64 -7.45 3.74
CA ASP A 282 20.04 -7.13 4.03
C ASP A 282 20.13 -6.21 5.26
N ALA A 283 20.66 -6.74 6.37
CA ALA A 283 20.74 -6.04 7.65
C ALA A 283 21.55 -4.74 7.57
N VAL A 284 22.65 -4.72 6.79
CA VAL A 284 23.49 -3.52 6.65
C VAL A 284 22.71 -2.41 5.96
N LYS A 285 22.01 -2.74 4.86
CA LYS A 285 21.17 -1.76 4.16
C LYS A 285 20.01 -1.26 5.01
N LEU A 286 19.46 -2.09 5.89
CA LEU A 286 18.38 -1.73 6.80
C LEU A 286 18.80 -0.77 7.91
N ARG A 287 20.08 -0.54 8.13
CA ARG A 287 20.54 0.53 9.03
C ARG A 287 20.16 1.92 8.51
N HIS A 288 19.98 2.07 7.19
CA HIS A 288 19.58 3.34 6.60
C HIS A 288 18.06 3.52 6.61
N VAL A 289 17.59 4.63 7.19
CA VAL A 289 16.16 5.00 7.26
C VAL A 289 15.48 5.03 5.87
N ALA A 290 16.21 5.41 4.83
CA ALA A 290 15.71 5.43 3.44
C ALA A 290 15.35 4.04 2.86
N SER A 291 15.86 2.96 3.48
CA SER A 291 15.62 1.55 3.11
C SER A 291 14.25 1.03 3.56
N TYR A 292 13.44 1.86 4.21
CA TYR A 292 12.07 1.55 4.57
C TYR A 292 11.08 2.22 3.62
N ARG A 293 9.99 1.51 3.35
CA ARG A 293 8.84 1.98 2.56
C ARG A 293 7.74 2.44 3.53
N PRO A 294 7.31 3.71 3.47
CA PRO A 294 6.20 4.18 4.28
C PRO A 294 4.88 3.67 3.70
N ILE A 295 4.04 3.01 4.50
CA ILE A 295 2.68 2.67 4.13
C ILE A 295 1.72 3.43 5.03
N SER A 296 0.89 4.28 4.44
CA SER A 296 -0.13 5.05 5.14
C SER A 296 -1.36 4.19 5.42
N LEU A 297 -1.62 3.98 6.70
CA LEU A 297 -2.85 3.40 7.24
C LEU A 297 -3.84 4.54 7.51
N THR A 298 -4.64 4.87 6.51
CA THR A 298 -5.79 5.78 6.64
C THR A 298 -7.01 5.04 7.18
N ASN A 299 -7.93 5.79 7.80
CA ASN A 299 -9.23 5.25 8.24
C ASN A 299 -10.04 4.70 7.06
N VAL A 300 -10.93 3.75 7.37
CA VAL A 300 -11.65 3.01 6.32
C VAL A 300 -12.76 3.85 5.70
N ASP A 301 -13.42 4.72 6.45
CA ASP A 301 -14.34 5.74 5.92
C ASP A 301 -13.69 6.66 4.86
N TYR A 302 -12.48 7.16 5.14
CA TYR A 302 -11.68 7.88 4.14
C TYR A 302 -11.38 6.99 2.92
N LYS A 303 -11.03 5.71 3.13
CA LYS A 303 -10.78 4.78 2.01
C LYS A 303 -12.03 4.54 1.17
N ILE A 304 -13.22 4.53 1.77
CA ILE A 304 -14.49 4.41 1.06
C ILE A 304 -14.64 5.61 0.11
N LEU A 305 -14.50 6.85 0.62
CA LEU A 305 -14.56 8.05 -0.21
C LEU A 305 -13.52 8.01 -1.35
N MET A 306 -12.26 7.74 -1.03
CA MET A 306 -11.20 7.64 -2.04
C MET A 306 -11.45 6.52 -3.05
N LYS A 307 -12.11 5.44 -2.66
CA LYS A 307 -12.47 4.34 -3.56
C LYS A 307 -13.59 4.74 -4.52
N ILE A 308 -14.55 5.55 -4.08
CA ILE A 308 -15.60 6.13 -4.94
C ILE A 308 -14.96 7.04 -5.99
N LEU A 309 -14.12 7.99 -5.56
CA LEU A 309 -13.40 8.89 -6.48
C LEU A 309 -12.49 8.10 -7.44
N ALA A 310 -11.81 7.06 -6.95
CA ALA A 310 -11.00 6.19 -7.80
C ALA A 310 -11.85 5.47 -8.85
N SER A 311 -13.05 5.00 -8.49
CA SER A 311 -13.96 4.34 -9.43
C SER A 311 -14.42 5.29 -10.54
N ARG A 312 -14.78 6.52 -10.19
CA ARG A 312 -15.11 7.57 -11.17
C ARG A 312 -13.93 7.86 -12.08
N LEU A 313 -12.75 8.14 -11.52
CA LEU A 313 -11.56 8.43 -12.32
C LEU A 313 -11.15 7.24 -13.22
N GLN A 314 -11.32 6.00 -12.74
CA GLN A 314 -11.02 4.79 -13.49
C GLN A 314 -11.88 4.64 -14.75
N SER A 315 -13.10 5.20 -14.79
CA SER A 315 -13.99 5.08 -15.95
C SER A 315 -13.50 5.89 -17.17
N VAL A 316 -12.68 6.92 -16.93
CA VAL A 316 -12.16 7.81 -17.99
C VAL A 316 -10.64 7.76 -18.15
N ILE A 317 -9.93 7.05 -17.25
CA ILE A 317 -8.47 7.14 -17.15
C ILE A 317 -7.74 6.83 -18.46
N THR A 318 -8.29 5.97 -19.32
CA THR A 318 -7.66 5.59 -20.60
C THR A 318 -7.70 6.70 -21.64
N LYS A 319 -8.52 7.73 -21.44
CA LYS A 319 -8.50 8.96 -22.25
C LYS A 319 -7.41 9.94 -21.80
N ILE A 320 -6.92 9.80 -20.56
CA ILE A 320 -5.89 10.66 -19.97
C ILE A 320 -4.51 10.01 -20.11
N VAL A 321 -4.42 8.72 -19.76
CA VAL A 321 -3.17 7.97 -19.62
C VAL A 321 -3.01 7.00 -20.78
N GLY A 322 -1.96 7.18 -21.58
CA GLY A 322 -1.66 6.38 -22.77
C GLY A 322 -1.35 4.91 -22.46
N SER A 323 -1.35 4.06 -23.50
CA SER A 323 -1.17 2.59 -23.36
C SER A 323 0.21 2.12 -22.90
N HIS A 324 1.17 3.04 -22.76
CA HIS A 324 2.52 2.79 -22.27
C HIS A 324 2.57 2.62 -20.73
N GLN A 325 1.62 3.21 -20.00
CA GLN A 325 1.49 3.05 -18.54
C GLN A 325 0.48 1.94 -18.22
N THR A 326 0.94 0.86 -17.58
CA THR A 326 0.08 -0.32 -17.33
C THR A 326 -0.23 -0.57 -15.86
N CYS A 327 0.42 0.12 -14.92
CA CYS A 327 0.15 -0.07 -13.49
C CYS A 327 -1.14 0.62 -13.06
N GLY A 328 -2.00 -0.10 -12.32
CA GLY A 328 -3.19 0.46 -11.69
C GLY A 328 -4.33 0.81 -12.66
N ILE A 329 -4.18 0.58 -13.96
CA ILE A 329 -5.21 0.84 -14.97
C ILE A 329 -6.01 -0.43 -15.25
N LYS A 330 -7.33 -0.38 -15.05
CA LYS A 330 -8.24 -1.51 -15.32
C LYS A 330 -8.09 -1.98 -16.77
N GLY A 331 -7.92 -3.28 -16.96
CA GLY A 331 -7.73 -3.90 -18.28
C GLY A 331 -6.28 -3.89 -18.79
N ARG A 332 -5.33 -3.26 -18.08
CA ARG A 332 -3.89 -3.31 -18.41
C ARG A 332 -3.17 -4.27 -17.47
N THR A 333 -2.10 -4.89 -17.97
CA THR A 333 -1.32 -5.87 -17.21
C THR A 333 0.17 -5.58 -17.31
N ILE A 334 0.91 -6.00 -16.29
CA ILE A 334 2.38 -5.94 -16.26
C ILE A 334 3.00 -6.73 -17.43
N TYR A 335 2.34 -7.81 -17.86
CA TYR A 335 2.77 -8.66 -18.96
C TYR A 335 2.86 -7.89 -20.27
N THR A 336 1.96 -6.94 -20.52
CA THR A 336 1.98 -6.12 -21.74
C THR A 336 3.31 -5.36 -21.89
N ASN A 337 3.82 -4.77 -20.80
CA ASN A 337 5.11 -4.07 -20.84
C ASN A 337 6.27 -5.03 -21.06
N ILE A 338 6.25 -6.20 -20.39
CA ILE A 338 7.28 -7.23 -20.53
C ILE A 338 7.33 -7.76 -21.98
N HIS A 339 6.16 -8.08 -22.56
CA HIS A 339 6.06 -8.54 -23.94
C HIS A 339 6.52 -7.48 -24.93
N LYS A 340 6.09 -6.23 -24.78
CA LYS A 340 6.57 -5.13 -25.64
C LYS A 340 8.10 -4.98 -25.58
N ALA A 341 8.68 -5.01 -24.38
CA ALA A 341 10.13 -4.93 -24.22
C ALA A 341 10.85 -6.10 -24.91
N ARG A 342 10.34 -7.35 -24.75
CA ARG A 342 10.90 -8.52 -25.44
C ARG A 342 10.79 -8.41 -26.96
N SER A 343 9.63 -8.03 -27.48
CA SER A 343 9.43 -7.86 -28.93
C SER A 343 10.34 -6.80 -29.52
N VAL A 344 10.66 -5.73 -28.78
CA VAL A 344 11.67 -4.74 -29.20
C VAL A 344 13.04 -5.42 -29.39
N LEU A 345 13.48 -6.26 -28.45
CA LEU A 345 14.77 -6.97 -28.55
C LEU A 345 14.79 -7.97 -29.72
N GLU A 346 13.73 -8.78 -29.85
CA GLU A 346 13.59 -9.78 -30.93
C GLU A 346 13.58 -9.12 -32.31
N CYS A 347 12.80 -8.05 -32.48
CA CYS A 347 12.76 -7.31 -33.73
C CYS A 347 14.06 -6.56 -34.00
N CYS A 348 14.75 -6.03 -32.97
CA CYS A 348 16.04 -5.39 -33.13
C CYS A 348 17.06 -6.35 -33.75
N ASP A 349 17.08 -7.60 -33.30
CA ASP A 349 17.94 -8.64 -33.86
C ASP A 349 17.56 -9.00 -35.29
N ALA A 350 16.26 -9.24 -35.53
CA ALA A 350 15.76 -9.65 -36.83
C ALA A 350 15.99 -8.58 -37.91
N MET A 351 15.97 -7.30 -37.52
CA MET A 351 16.22 -6.15 -38.39
C MET A 351 17.70 -5.76 -38.46
N GLN A 352 18.59 -6.45 -37.75
CA GLN A 352 20.01 -6.08 -37.61
C GLN A 352 20.19 -4.59 -37.24
N SER A 353 19.36 -4.13 -36.30
CA SER A 353 19.33 -2.74 -35.85
C SER A 353 19.97 -2.60 -34.47
N CYS A 354 19.85 -1.43 -33.86
CA CYS A 354 20.31 -1.15 -32.51
C CYS A 354 19.24 -0.42 -31.68
N VAL A 355 19.22 -0.70 -30.37
CA VAL A 355 18.37 -0.02 -29.40
C VAL A 355 19.04 0.04 -28.03
N ALA A 356 18.88 1.16 -27.35
CA ALA A 356 19.31 1.39 -25.99
C ALA A 356 18.06 1.44 -25.12
N MET A 357 18.03 0.63 -24.05
CA MET A 357 16.94 0.68 -23.07
C MET A 357 17.47 1.27 -21.76
N LEU A 358 16.89 2.40 -21.36
CA LEU A 358 17.22 3.11 -20.13
C LEU A 358 16.12 2.92 -19.09
N GLN A 359 16.45 2.33 -17.94
CA GLN A 359 15.58 2.23 -16.78
C GLN A 359 15.85 3.37 -15.79
N VAL A 360 14.82 4.15 -15.49
CA VAL A 360 14.88 5.30 -14.56
C VAL A 360 14.31 4.90 -13.20
N ASP A 361 15.10 5.07 -12.14
CA ASP A 361 14.66 4.87 -10.74
C ASP A 361 14.31 6.22 -10.11
N LEU A 362 13.01 6.48 -9.95
CA LEU A 362 12.54 7.69 -9.28
C LEU A 362 12.68 7.54 -7.75
N GLU A 363 13.35 8.49 -7.12
CA GLU A 363 13.55 8.48 -5.68
C GLU A 363 12.23 8.77 -4.97
N LYS A 364 11.72 7.79 -4.20
CA LYS A 364 10.53 7.98 -3.33
C LYS A 364 9.34 8.59 -4.10
N ALA A 365 9.10 8.09 -5.32
CA ALA A 365 8.22 8.72 -6.30
C ALA A 365 6.85 9.15 -5.76
N PHE A 366 6.15 8.26 -5.04
CA PHE A 366 4.84 8.56 -4.44
C PHE A 366 4.91 9.62 -3.35
N ASP A 367 6.00 9.68 -2.58
CA ASP A 367 6.17 10.54 -1.42
C ASP A 367 6.58 11.97 -1.81
N ARG A 368 7.16 12.15 -2.99
CA ARG A 368 7.68 13.45 -3.45
C ARG A 368 6.70 14.28 -4.27
N VAL A 369 5.56 13.71 -4.69
CA VAL A 369 4.55 14.41 -5.51
C VAL A 369 4.05 15.67 -4.79
N PRO A 370 4.34 16.88 -5.29
CA PRO A 370 3.82 18.12 -4.74
C PRO A 370 2.31 18.25 -5.01
N HIS A 371 1.55 18.70 -4.01
CA HIS A 371 0.09 18.81 -4.12
C HIS A 371 -0.36 19.91 -5.08
N ASP A 372 0.36 21.02 -5.11
CA ASP A 372 0.18 22.14 -6.04
C ASP A 372 0.40 21.73 -7.51
N VAL A 373 1.48 21.01 -7.80
CA VAL A 373 1.72 20.44 -9.14
C VAL A 373 0.60 19.48 -9.51
N LEU A 374 0.25 18.53 -8.64
CA LEU A 374 -0.81 17.56 -8.90
C LEU A 374 -2.17 18.24 -9.17
N LEU A 375 -2.55 19.22 -8.35
CA LEU A 375 -3.80 19.97 -8.54
C LEU A 375 -3.79 20.73 -9.88
N SER A 376 -2.65 21.32 -10.26
CA SER A 376 -2.53 21.98 -11.57
C SER A 376 -2.71 21.00 -12.75
N VAL A 377 -2.26 19.74 -12.59
CA VAL A 377 -2.49 18.69 -13.60
C VAL A 377 -3.97 18.33 -13.68
N LEU A 378 -4.64 18.13 -12.53
CA LEU A 378 -6.06 17.81 -12.49
C LEU A 378 -6.93 18.93 -13.10
N ASP A 379 -6.55 20.19 -12.85
CA ASP A 379 -7.20 21.36 -13.43
C ASP A 379 -7.06 21.39 -14.96
N HIS A 380 -5.85 21.17 -15.47
CA HIS A 380 -5.58 21.18 -16.91
C HIS A 380 -6.32 20.08 -17.67
N ILE A 381 -6.33 18.86 -17.14
CA ILE A 381 -7.00 17.73 -17.82
C ILE A 381 -8.53 17.79 -17.68
N ASN A 382 -9.08 18.77 -16.95
CA ASN A 382 -10.52 19.01 -16.78
C ASN A 382 -11.28 17.84 -16.15
N VAL A 383 -10.76 17.25 -15.05
CA VAL A 383 -11.45 16.15 -14.31
C VAL A 383 -12.73 16.59 -13.61
N GLY A 384 -12.99 17.89 -13.56
CA GLY A 384 -14.15 18.44 -12.87
C GLY A 384 -13.98 18.63 -11.37
N SER A 385 -15.03 19.17 -10.77
CA SER A 385 -15.01 19.70 -9.41
C SER A 385 -14.91 18.57 -8.37
N VAL A 386 -15.70 17.51 -8.51
CA VAL A 386 -15.76 16.44 -7.51
C VAL A 386 -14.41 15.75 -7.28
N ILE A 387 -13.69 15.38 -8.35
CA ILE A 387 -12.39 14.72 -8.22
C ILE A 387 -11.35 15.71 -7.68
N ARG A 388 -11.25 16.88 -8.30
CA ARG A 388 -10.25 17.90 -7.95
C ARG A 388 -10.41 18.35 -6.50
N GLU A 389 -11.62 18.67 -6.09
CA GLU A 389 -11.95 19.13 -4.75
C GLU A 389 -11.83 18.01 -3.72
N GLY A 390 -12.24 16.79 -4.06
CA GLY A 390 -12.02 15.61 -3.22
C GLY A 390 -10.54 15.37 -2.93
N VAL A 391 -9.65 15.57 -3.92
CA VAL A 391 -8.20 15.49 -3.75
C VAL A 391 -7.67 16.66 -2.91
N ARG A 392 -8.12 17.90 -3.19
CA ARG A 392 -7.73 19.10 -2.43
C ARG A 392 -8.06 18.94 -0.95
N MET A 393 -9.31 18.59 -0.62
CA MET A 393 -9.72 18.36 0.77
C MET A 393 -8.96 17.21 1.41
N ALA A 394 -8.74 16.10 0.68
CA ALA A 394 -8.03 14.94 1.21
C ALA A 394 -6.61 15.28 1.65
N TYR A 395 -5.92 16.19 0.96
CA TYR A 395 -4.53 16.53 1.21
C TYR A 395 -4.33 17.79 2.06
N SER A 396 -5.29 18.72 2.05
CA SER A 396 -5.25 19.94 2.85
C SER A 396 -5.21 19.63 4.35
N GLY A 397 -4.17 20.11 5.03
CA GLY A 397 -4.04 19.99 6.50
C GLY A 397 -3.81 18.56 7.01
N CYS A 398 -3.48 17.62 6.14
CA CYS A 398 -3.35 16.24 6.55
C CYS A 398 -2.05 15.93 7.30
N SER A 399 -2.10 14.88 8.14
CA SER A 399 -0.97 14.47 8.96
C SER A 399 -0.92 12.96 9.17
N THR A 400 0.28 12.48 9.50
CA THR A 400 0.53 11.09 9.88
C THR A 400 1.33 11.02 11.17
N ARG A 401 1.25 9.89 11.87
CA ARG A 401 2.21 9.52 12.94
C ARG A 401 2.91 8.24 12.56
N LEU A 402 4.23 8.22 12.66
CA LEU A 402 5.03 7.04 12.36
C LEU A 402 4.84 5.99 13.46
N ILE A 403 4.69 4.73 13.06
CA ILE A 403 4.73 3.61 14.00
C ILE A 403 6.09 2.93 13.85
N VAL A 404 6.93 3.09 14.86
CA VAL A 404 8.27 2.49 14.95
C VAL A 404 8.27 1.54 16.13
N ASN A 405 8.60 0.26 15.93
CA ASN A 405 8.64 -0.75 17.00
C ASN A 405 7.41 -0.80 17.92
N LYS A 406 6.20 -0.55 17.37
CA LYS A 406 4.90 -0.46 18.08
C LYS A 406 4.74 0.76 18.99
N SER A 407 5.65 1.72 18.93
CA SER A 407 5.50 3.06 19.49
C SER A 407 4.87 3.99 18.44
N VAL A 408 3.98 4.88 18.87
CA VAL A 408 3.37 5.90 18.01
C VAL A 408 4.14 7.19 18.20
N GLY A 409 4.79 7.65 17.14
CA GLY A 409 5.62 8.85 17.16
C GLY A 409 4.82 10.16 17.13
N LYS A 410 5.55 11.27 17.06
CA LYS A 410 5.00 12.62 16.94
C LYS A 410 4.25 12.80 15.60
N ARG A 411 3.38 13.81 15.57
CA ARG A 411 2.63 14.22 14.36
C ARG A 411 3.60 14.77 13.31
N VAL A 412 3.46 14.30 12.08
CA VAL A 412 4.16 14.78 10.88
C VAL A 412 3.11 15.33 9.93
N HIS A 413 3.25 16.59 9.51
CA HIS A 413 2.41 17.17 8.47
C HIS A 413 2.82 16.63 7.10
N VAL A 414 1.82 16.29 6.27
CA VAL A 414 2.07 15.74 4.94
C VAL A 414 1.72 16.80 3.91
N GLN A 415 2.72 17.57 3.47
CA GLN A 415 2.59 18.71 2.56
C GLN A 415 2.95 18.36 1.10
N ARG A 416 3.48 17.15 0.89
CA ARG A 416 3.62 16.48 -0.40
C ARG A 416 3.49 14.97 -0.18
N SER A 417 3.14 14.22 -1.22
CA SER A 417 2.85 12.77 -1.28
C SER A 417 1.41 12.51 -1.72
N VAL A 418 1.23 11.51 -2.59
CA VAL A 418 -0.10 10.95 -2.88
C VAL A 418 -0.55 9.91 -1.84
N ARG A 419 0.25 9.61 -0.81
CA ARG A 419 0.08 8.58 0.23
C ARG A 419 0.04 7.14 -0.30
N GLN A 420 1.06 6.36 0.02
CA GLN A 420 1.08 4.95 -0.35
C GLN A 420 0.06 4.15 0.49
N GLY A 421 -0.90 3.52 -0.17
CA GLY A 421 -1.95 2.70 0.47
C GLY A 421 -3.36 3.31 0.42
N CYS A 422 -3.51 4.55 -0.08
CA CYS A 422 -4.82 5.11 -0.42
C CYS A 422 -5.31 4.55 -1.78
N PRO A 423 -6.62 4.22 -1.93
CA PRO A 423 -7.16 3.66 -3.17
C PRO A 423 -7.01 4.53 -4.42
N LEU A 424 -7.03 5.86 -4.27
CA LEU A 424 -6.98 6.82 -5.39
C LEU A 424 -5.55 7.11 -5.85
N SER A 425 -4.57 6.99 -4.95
CA SER A 425 -3.18 7.41 -5.16
C SER A 425 -2.48 6.79 -6.38
N PRO A 426 -2.67 5.49 -6.71
CA PRO A 426 -2.06 4.92 -7.91
C PRO A 426 -2.50 5.64 -9.19
N LEU A 427 -3.78 6.01 -9.30
CA LEU A 427 -4.31 6.72 -10.47
C LEU A 427 -3.78 8.15 -10.53
N LEU A 428 -3.74 8.86 -9.39
CA LEU A 428 -3.16 10.20 -9.31
C LEU A 428 -1.69 10.21 -9.70
N PHE A 429 -0.92 9.20 -9.26
CA PHE A 429 0.47 9.06 -9.65
C PHE A 429 0.63 8.81 -11.16
N CYS A 430 -0.20 7.92 -11.74
CA CYS A 430 -0.19 7.68 -13.18
C CYS A 430 -0.51 8.96 -13.99
N ILE A 431 -1.49 9.75 -13.56
CA ILE A 431 -1.82 11.04 -14.20
C ILE A 431 -0.68 12.05 -14.06
N TYR A 432 -0.07 12.12 -12.88
CA TYR A 432 1.06 13.01 -12.62
C TYR A 432 2.26 12.70 -13.53
N ILE A 433 2.66 11.42 -13.61
CA ILE A 433 3.82 11.00 -14.40
C ILE A 433 3.53 10.95 -15.91
N GLU A 434 2.27 10.96 -16.33
CA GLU A 434 1.88 11.00 -17.74
C GLU A 434 2.47 12.22 -18.47
N SER A 435 2.54 13.37 -17.80
CA SER A 435 3.14 14.59 -18.36
C SER A 435 4.60 14.40 -18.77
N PHE A 436 5.36 13.63 -17.97
CA PHE A 436 6.71 13.21 -18.31
C PHE A 436 6.72 12.22 -19.47
N CYS A 437 5.90 11.16 -19.41
CA CYS A 437 5.85 10.16 -20.47
C CYS A 437 5.50 10.77 -21.84
N LEU A 438 4.52 11.67 -21.90
CA LEU A 438 4.13 12.39 -23.11
C LEU A 438 5.22 13.34 -23.59
N SER A 439 6.03 13.91 -22.68
CA SER A 439 7.20 14.69 -23.06
C SER A 439 8.26 13.85 -23.76
N ILE A 440 8.41 12.56 -23.44
CA ILE A 440 9.30 11.63 -24.16
C ILE A 440 8.65 11.18 -25.47
N ILE A 441 7.38 10.76 -25.42
CA ILE A 441 6.66 10.22 -26.59
C ILE A 441 6.56 11.26 -27.70
N ASN A 442 6.27 12.51 -27.38
CA ASN A 442 6.02 13.57 -28.37
C ASN A 442 7.26 14.43 -28.67
N ASN A 443 8.46 14.06 -28.19
CA ASN A 443 9.69 14.79 -28.49
C ASN A 443 10.28 14.31 -29.82
N SER A 444 10.36 15.20 -30.81
CA SER A 444 10.92 14.89 -32.13
C SER A 444 12.41 14.56 -32.11
N LYS A 445 13.13 14.98 -31.06
CA LYS A 445 14.56 14.69 -30.87
C LYS A 445 14.82 13.30 -30.26
N ILE A 446 13.78 12.63 -29.76
CA ILE A 446 13.90 11.28 -29.19
C ILE A 446 13.32 10.30 -30.20
N SER A 447 14.19 9.49 -30.81
CA SER A 447 13.80 8.35 -31.63
C SER A 447 13.84 7.09 -30.78
N GLY A 448 12.71 6.41 -30.65
CA GLY A 448 12.59 5.09 -30.04
C GLY A 448 12.69 3.97 -31.06
N PHE A 449 12.34 2.75 -30.64
CA PHE A 449 12.41 1.59 -31.52
C PHE A 449 11.14 1.45 -32.36
N ARG A 450 11.28 1.41 -33.69
CA ARG A 450 10.16 1.34 -34.62
C ARG A 450 9.78 -0.11 -34.94
N LEU A 451 8.59 -0.51 -34.48
CA LEU A 451 7.91 -1.77 -34.81
C LEU A 451 6.88 -1.51 -35.91
N HIS A 452 7.31 -1.61 -37.17
CA HIS A 452 6.48 -1.30 -38.35
C HIS A 452 5.76 0.05 -38.25
N SER A 453 4.45 0.05 -37.98
CA SER A 453 3.59 1.23 -37.87
C SER A 453 3.57 1.89 -36.49
N SER A 454 4.29 1.34 -35.51
CA SER A 454 4.34 1.86 -34.15
C SER A 454 5.76 2.11 -33.68
N GLU A 455 5.96 3.06 -32.78
CA GLU A 455 7.26 3.37 -32.20
C GLU A 455 7.17 3.24 -30.67
N VAL A 456 8.06 2.44 -30.09
CA VAL A 456 8.18 2.26 -28.64
C VAL A 456 9.27 3.19 -28.15
N ARG A 457 8.85 4.26 -27.44
CA ARG A 457 9.76 5.23 -26.80
C ARG A 457 9.80 5.09 -25.29
N VAL A 458 8.68 4.74 -24.67
CA VAL A 458 8.55 4.61 -23.22
C VAL A 458 7.59 3.49 -22.87
N LEU A 459 7.89 2.78 -21.78
CA LEU A 459 7.01 1.88 -21.07
C LEU A 459 7.08 2.23 -19.58
N ALA A 460 5.94 2.29 -18.91
CA ALA A 460 5.88 2.64 -17.50
C ALA A 460 5.00 1.66 -16.71
N TYR A 461 5.44 1.34 -15.50
CA TYR A 461 4.66 0.61 -14.50
C TYR A 461 4.75 1.36 -13.17
N ALA A 462 3.84 2.30 -12.96
CA ALA A 462 3.95 3.31 -11.92
C ALA A 462 5.28 4.06 -12.05
N ASP A 463 6.16 3.97 -11.05
CA ASP A 463 7.46 4.64 -10.97
C ASP A 463 8.59 3.90 -11.70
N ASP A 464 8.39 2.64 -12.10
CA ASP A 464 9.34 1.90 -12.95
C ASP A 464 9.18 2.35 -14.41
N ILE A 465 10.07 3.21 -14.89
CA ILE A 465 10.03 3.75 -16.25
C ILE A 465 11.20 3.20 -17.08
N ALA A 466 10.88 2.65 -18.25
CA ALA A 466 11.84 2.24 -19.25
C ALA A 466 11.69 3.08 -20.53
N MET A 467 12.76 3.73 -20.96
CA MET A 467 12.83 4.48 -22.20
C MET A 467 13.66 3.72 -23.24
N PHE A 468 13.27 3.82 -24.51
CA PHE A 468 13.93 3.17 -25.63
C PHE A 468 14.44 4.24 -26.58
N CYS A 469 15.71 4.14 -26.95
CA CYS A 469 16.41 5.11 -27.78
C CYS A 469 17.13 4.38 -28.92
N ALA A 470 16.96 4.85 -30.16
CA ALA A 470 17.56 4.25 -31.35
C ALA A 470 18.95 4.80 -31.70
N ASN A 471 19.40 5.86 -31.02
CA ASN A 471 20.72 6.48 -31.20
C ASN A 471 21.18 7.21 -29.93
N LEU A 472 22.45 7.63 -29.90
CA LEU A 472 23.08 8.27 -28.74
C LEU A 472 22.47 9.64 -28.42
N GLU A 473 22.10 10.42 -29.44
CA GLU A 473 21.46 11.72 -29.30
C GLU A 473 20.12 11.59 -28.57
N SER A 474 19.35 10.55 -28.89
CA SER A 474 18.08 10.25 -28.22
C SER A 474 18.29 9.88 -26.74
N VAL A 475 19.39 9.18 -26.41
CA VAL A 475 19.74 8.88 -25.01
C VAL A 475 20.05 10.15 -24.25
N VAL A 476 20.84 11.06 -24.82
CA VAL A 476 21.18 12.35 -24.20
C VAL A 476 19.93 13.19 -23.96
N GLU A 477 19.10 13.36 -24.99
CA GLU A 477 17.86 14.14 -24.88
C GLU A 477 16.86 13.51 -23.89
N ALA A 478 16.75 12.18 -23.84
CA ALA A 478 15.91 11.50 -22.87
C ALA A 478 16.38 11.77 -21.43
N VAL A 479 17.69 11.67 -21.17
CA VAL A 479 18.27 11.98 -19.85
C VAL A 479 18.10 13.45 -19.49
N ASP A 480 18.26 14.37 -20.45
CA ASP A 480 18.06 15.80 -20.19
C ASP A 480 16.58 16.15 -19.97
N THR A 481 15.66 15.44 -20.63
CA THR A 481 14.22 15.54 -20.34
C THR A 481 13.91 15.08 -18.91
N VAL A 482 14.54 13.99 -18.45
CA VAL A 482 14.42 13.53 -17.05
C VAL A 482 14.91 14.61 -16.06
N LYS A 483 16.07 15.22 -16.33
CA LYS A 483 16.62 16.30 -15.48
C LYS A 483 15.68 17.51 -15.42
N ARG A 484 15.19 17.97 -16.57
CA ARG A 484 14.24 19.09 -16.66
C ARG A 484 12.96 18.80 -15.90
N PHE A 485 12.38 17.61 -16.09
CA PHE A 485 11.19 17.18 -15.35
C PHE A 485 11.41 17.20 -13.84
N CYS A 486 12.53 16.66 -13.35
CA CYS A 486 12.86 16.70 -11.92
C CYS A 486 13.02 18.12 -11.39
N GLY A 487 13.59 19.03 -12.20
CA GLY A 487 13.79 20.43 -11.84
C GLY A 487 12.50 21.22 -11.58
N VAL A 488 11.38 20.82 -12.19
CA VAL A 488 10.11 21.56 -12.11
C VAL A 488 8.94 20.77 -11.53
N SER A 489 9.05 19.46 -11.32
CA SER A 489 7.92 18.62 -10.85
C SER A 489 8.01 18.25 -9.36
N GLY A 490 9.15 18.47 -8.71
CA GLY A 490 9.43 17.99 -7.36
C GLY A 490 9.89 16.53 -7.29
N SER A 491 9.92 15.81 -8.42
CA SER A 491 10.53 14.48 -8.53
C SER A 491 12.04 14.53 -8.41
N ALA A 492 12.63 13.39 -8.05
CA ALA A 492 14.07 13.20 -8.01
C ALA A 492 14.41 11.82 -8.55
N VAL A 493 15.64 11.66 -9.05
CA VAL A 493 16.14 10.41 -9.63
C VAL A 493 17.28 9.87 -8.80
N ASN A 494 17.30 8.56 -8.59
CA ASN A 494 18.45 7.87 -8.04
C ASN A 494 19.38 7.42 -9.17
N TRP A 495 20.28 8.32 -9.60
CA TRP A 495 21.18 8.07 -10.73
C TRP A 495 22.05 6.81 -10.56
N ASN A 496 22.41 6.45 -9.33
CA ASN A 496 23.18 5.24 -9.03
C ASN A 496 22.38 3.94 -9.20
N LYS A 497 21.05 4.04 -9.23
CA LYS A 497 20.14 2.91 -9.48
C LYS A 497 19.56 2.89 -10.88
N CYS A 498 19.64 4.00 -11.60
CA CYS A 498 19.40 4.01 -13.04
C CYS A 498 20.36 3.02 -13.72
N LEU A 499 19.84 2.28 -14.69
CA LEU A 499 20.59 1.28 -15.41
C LEU A 499 20.14 1.28 -16.86
N GLY A 500 21.10 1.37 -17.76
CA GLY A 500 20.87 1.21 -19.18
C GLY A 500 21.49 -0.07 -19.72
N PHE A 501 21.00 -0.53 -20.86
CA PHE A 501 21.74 -1.50 -21.66
C PHE A 501 21.70 -1.17 -23.15
N TRP A 502 22.79 -1.50 -23.84
CA TRP A 502 22.95 -1.43 -25.28
C TRP A 502 22.57 -2.79 -25.88
N HIS A 503 21.72 -2.80 -26.90
CA HIS A 503 21.30 -4.00 -27.61
C HIS A 503 21.42 -3.80 -29.12
N GLY A 504 21.89 -4.83 -29.83
CA GLY A 504 22.17 -4.76 -31.27
C GLY A 504 23.52 -4.13 -31.61
N ASP A 505 23.68 -3.72 -32.87
CA ASP A 505 24.96 -3.29 -33.43
C ASP A 505 25.21 -1.79 -33.19
N TRP A 506 25.80 -1.47 -32.02
CA TRP A 506 26.22 -0.13 -31.65
C TRP A 506 27.69 0.09 -31.98
N GLY A 507 28.01 1.18 -32.69
CA GLY A 507 29.42 1.55 -32.97
C GLY A 507 30.24 1.81 -31.71
N VAL A 508 29.62 2.30 -30.63
CA VAL A 508 30.24 2.48 -29.31
C VAL A 508 29.26 2.09 -28.21
N THR A 509 29.72 1.32 -27.22
CA THR A 509 28.94 0.87 -26.06
C THR A 509 29.61 1.29 -24.74
N PRO A 510 29.58 2.59 -24.39
CA PRO A 510 30.24 3.08 -23.18
C PRO A 510 29.60 2.48 -21.93
N SER A 511 30.41 2.11 -20.93
CA SER A 511 29.94 1.57 -19.63
C SER A 511 29.36 2.64 -18.70
N MET A 512 29.70 3.91 -18.96
CA MET A 512 29.15 5.09 -18.30
C MET A 512 28.81 6.12 -19.38
N PHE A 513 27.55 6.54 -19.45
CA PHE A 513 27.10 7.55 -20.41
C PHE A 513 25.93 8.34 -19.83
N ALA A 514 25.94 9.65 -20.04
CA ALA A 514 24.96 10.59 -19.49
C ALA A 514 24.76 10.44 -17.95
N ASN A 515 25.84 10.14 -17.21
CA ASN A 515 25.85 9.88 -15.76
C ASN A 515 25.04 8.65 -15.31
N ILE A 516 24.91 7.66 -16.20
CA ILE A 516 24.21 6.39 -15.94
C ILE A 516 25.15 5.25 -16.28
N ARG A 517 25.04 4.16 -15.52
CA ARG A 517 25.74 2.91 -15.79
C ARG A 517 25.04 2.14 -16.91
N TRP A 518 25.83 1.62 -17.85
CA TRP A 518 25.36 0.82 -18.96
C TRP A 518 26.04 -0.54 -19.02
N VAL A 519 25.33 -1.52 -19.56
CA VAL A 519 25.83 -2.89 -19.82
C VAL A 519 25.45 -3.33 -21.23
N SER A 520 26.07 -4.38 -21.74
CA SER A 520 25.76 -4.92 -23.08
C SER A 520 24.81 -6.12 -23.04
N THR A 521 24.40 -6.56 -21.85
CA THR A 521 23.47 -7.68 -21.67
C THR A 521 22.13 -7.14 -21.20
N PRO A 522 20.99 -7.52 -21.83
CA PRO A 522 19.67 -7.06 -21.41
C PRO A 522 19.39 -7.37 -19.94
N THR A 523 19.01 -6.34 -19.19
CA THR A 523 18.87 -6.41 -17.73
C THR A 523 17.48 -6.85 -17.30
N LYS A 524 17.27 -6.96 -15.99
CA LYS A 524 15.97 -7.30 -15.41
C LYS A 524 15.00 -6.12 -15.57
N TYR A 525 13.80 -6.37 -16.08
CA TYR A 525 12.71 -5.39 -16.17
C TYR A 525 11.45 -5.96 -15.54
N LEU A 526 10.84 -5.23 -14.59
CA LEU A 526 9.60 -5.62 -13.90
C LEU A 526 9.63 -7.04 -13.29
N GLY A 527 10.80 -7.45 -12.79
CA GLY A 527 10.96 -8.78 -12.20
C GLY A 527 11.44 -9.87 -13.17
N VAL A 528 11.48 -9.60 -14.47
CA VAL A 528 11.82 -10.58 -15.51
C VAL A 528 13.21 -10.29 -16.09
N PRO A 529 14.14 -11.26 -16.10
CA PRO A 529 15.44 -11.10 -16.76
C PRO A 529 15.26 -11.08 -18.28
N LEU A 530 15.55 -9.95 -18.93
CA LEU A 530 15.36 -9.82 -20.37
C LEU A 530 16.45 -10.54 -21.17
N GLU A 531 17.59 -10.91 -20.58
CA GLU A 531 18.66 -11.67 -21.26
C GLU A 531 18.17 -13.01 -21.85
N TYR A 532 17.14 -13.61 -21.24
CA TYR A 532 16.52 -14.87 -21.67
C TYR A 532 15.31 -14.66 -22.60
N TYR A 533 15.28 -13.56 -23.36
CA TYR A 533 14.17 -13.25 -24.26
C TYR A 533 14.02 -14.27 -25.40
N ARG A 534 15.13 -14.87 -25.90
CA ARG A 534 15.10 -15.92 -26.93
C ARG A 534 14.84 -17.31 -26.35
N ASP A 535 15.61 -17.70 -25.35
CA ASP A 535 15.47 -18.98 -24.67
C ASP A 535 15.42 -18.77 -23.16
N SER A 536 14.28 -19.14 -22.56
CA SER A 536 14.02 -19.03 -21.13
C SER A 536 14.21 -20.35 -20.38
N GLU A 537 14.53 -21.44 -21.07
CA GLU A 537 14.74 -22.74 -20.45
C GLU A 537 15.87 -22.73 -19.40
N PRO A 538 17.04 -22.11 -19.63
CA PRO A 538 18.11 -22.06 -18.64
C PRO A 538 17.66 -21.39 -17.33
N TYR A 539 16.92 -20.29 -17.45
CA TYR A 539 16.37 -19.57 -16.31
C TYR A 539 15.38 -20.44 -15.51
N TRP A 540 14.43 -21.08 -16.20
CA TRP A 540 13.43 -21.92 -15.53
C TRP A 540 14.04 -23.17 -14.90
N ARG A 541 15.04 -23.80 -15.54
CA ARG A 541 15.79 -24.91 -14.93
C ARG A 541 16.43 -24.48 -13.61
N SER A 542 17.07 -23.30 -13.56
CA SER A 542 17.64 -22.74 -12.33
C SER A 542 16.58 -22.47 -11.26
N GLN A 543 15.46 -21.84 -11.62
CA GLN A 543 14.39 -21.53 -10.67
C GLN A 543 13.72 -22.79 -10.11
N VAL A 544 13.53 -23.82 -10.95
CA VAL A 544 13.02 -25.13 -10.52
C VAL A 544 14.01 -25.83 -9.58
N GLY A 545 15.32 -25.73 -9.85
CA GLY A 545 16.37 -26.21 -8.96
C GLY A 545 16.29 -25.57 -7.57
N GLU A 546 16.27 -24.23 -7.50
CA GLU A 546 16.13 -23.51 -6.22
C GLU A 546 14.85 -23.89 -5.46
N LEU A 547 13.75 -24.09 -6.17
CA LEU A 547 12.48 -24.47 -5.56
C LEU A 547 12.54 -25.90 -5.04
N ARG A 548 13.20 -26.82 -5.77
CA ARG A 548 13.46 -28.19 -5.32
C ARG A 548 14.31 -28.19 -4.05
N ASP A 549 15.42 -27.44 -4.01
CA ASP A 549 16.28 -27.36 -2.82
C ASP A 549 15.53 -26.81 -1.60
N LYS A 550 14.64 -25.83 -1.81
CA LYS A 550 13.77 -25.30 -0.75
C LYS A 550 12.76 -26.34 -0.28
N ALA A 551 12.19 -27.13 -1.20
CA ALA A 551 11.24 -28.20 -0.89
C ALA A 551 11.91 -29.41 -0.22
N GLU A 552 13.16 -29.74 -0.57
CA GLU A 552 13.92 -30.83 0.06
C GLU A 552 14.23 -30.54 1.53
N LYS A 553 14.44 -29.27 1.90
CA LYS A 553 14.50 -28.84 3.32
C LYS A 553 13.20 -29.11 4.08
N TRP A 554 12.10 -29.42 3.39
CA TRP A 554 10.84 -29.82 3.98
C TRP A 554 10.64 -31.34 4.02
N ARG A 555 11.54 -32.14 3.42
CA ARG A 555 11.47 -33.62 3.45
C ARG A 555 11.98 -34.24 4.75
N GLY A 556 12.56 -33.46 5.67
CA GLY A 556 12.93 -33.91 7.02
C GLY A 556 11.76 -33.89 8.01
N TRP A 557 10.57 -34.30 7.55
CA TRP A 557 9.37 -34.51 8.38
C TRP A 557 9.10 -35.99 8.54
#